data_AF-A0A6J6W747-F1
#
_entry.id   AF-A0A6J6W747-F1
#
_cell.length_a   1.000
_cell.length_b   1.000
_cell.length_c   1.000
_cell.angle_alpha   90.00
_cell.angle_beta   90.00
_cell.angle_gamma   90.00
#
_symmetry.space_group_name_H-M   'P 1'
#
loop_
_entity.id
_entity.type
_entity.pdbx_description
1 polymer ?
#
loop_
_entity_poly.entity_id
_entity_poly.type
_entity_poly.pdbx_seq_one_letter_code
_entity_poly.pdbx_strand_id
1 'polypeptide(L)'
;MQETLPISGNHLVTSIDSKLQTVVEQQLAAAIARARAGAPGDKRGAHKADAGAAIVMDVNTGRIMAMASWPTYNPNIWLEGLSFKQASDLFSEAEGVPALSRAIQGQLAPASTFKVVSLAAASKAGYDFNAKYNCPASLKIGNRVFTNYESKGAGLISMRTAIALSCDTVWYQIAYDQWVKDGGLSPKGNLNDFFFKAAKGFGFGKQTGVDLPSESSGRLANREWKQSWYEANKNFFCNYKTKAIPAQQTPLLIAIAKENCVDGAKIRAGDAVNFAIGQGDTTATPMQMIQMYAAIANGGTIMKPTIGRAILDNKGKIIKEIVPQRVGKLPLDKPTLAFMQDALQAVVTEGTARYPFTGFPVAVSAKTGTGEVFGKNLDGSEKDTTSWLVSYAPSEKPKYAVLMMVSQGGTGSLTSGPSVRKIYEAIFGVTGSKADPLRSLFPSGPPSVIPRLTTDGRILPPMKLKSSAKNGG
;
A
#
# COMPACT_ATOMS: atom_id res chain seq x y z
N MET A 1 -6.26 23.46 -53.10
CA MET A 1 -5.96 22.89 -51.77
C MET A 1 -7.28 22.41 -51.18
N GLN A 2 -7.39 21.14 -50.81
CA GLN A 2 -8.60 20.63 -50.16
C GLN A 2 -8.39 20.78 -48.65
N GLU A 3 -9.07 21.74 -48.04
CA GLU A 3 -9.03 21.93 -46.59
C GLU A 3 -9.84 20.83 -45.91
N THR A 4 -9.16 19.95 -45.17
CA THR A 4 -9.81 19.01 -44.26
C THR A 4 -9.94 19.68 -42.89
N LEU A 5 -11.18 19.82 -42.40
CA LEU A 5 -11.46 20.36 -41.07
C LEU A 5 -10.83 19.49 -39.97
N PRO A 6 -10.32 20.10 -38.89
CA PRO A 6 -9.79 19.34 -37.76
C PRO A 6 -10.89 18.51 -37.10
N ILE A 7 -10.55 17.27 -36.74
CA ILE A 7 -11.44 16.39 -35.99
C ILE A 7 -11.14 16.58 -34.51
N SER A 8 -12.14 17.01 -33.74
CA SER A 8 -12.02 17.11 -32.28
C SER A 8 -11.64 15.76 -31.67
N GLY A 9 -10.77 15.80 -30.66
CA GLY A 9 -10.41 14.61 -29.90
C GLY A 9 -11.61 13.97 -29.20
N ASN A 10 -11.44 12.70 -28.82
CA ASN A 10 -12.42 11.97 -28.03
C ASN A 10 -12.39 12.43 -26.56
N HIS A 11 -13.48 12.15 -25.83
CA HIS A 11 -13.58 12.43 -24.40
C HIS A 11 -13.31 11.17 -23.57
N LEU A 12 -12.42 11.27 -22.59
CA LEU A 12 -12.17 10.21 -21.61
C LEU A 12 -13.05 10.43 -20.37
N VAL A 13 -13.90 9.47 -20.06
CA VAL A 13 -14.60 9.37 -18.78
C VAL A 13 -13.73 8.57 -17.83
N THR A 14 -13.47 9.10 -16.64
CA THR A 14 -12.71 8.41 -15.59
C THR A 14 -13.64 7.89 -14.48
N SER A 15 -13.11 6.99 -13.64
CA SER A 15 -13.75 6.54 -12.40
C SER A 15 -13.46 7.45 -11.21
N ILE A 16 -12.61 8.47 -11.37
CA ILE A 16 -12.32 9.45 -10.33
C ILE A 16 -13.57 10.26 -10.03
N ASP A 17 -14.00 10.24 -8.77
CA ASP A 17 -15.05 11.12 -8.28
C ASP A 17 -14.40 12.38 -7.73
N SER A 18 -14.74 13.54 -8.29
CA SER A 18 -14.07 14.81 -7.94
C SER A 18 -14.30 15.22 -6.49
N LYS A 19 -15.47 14.92 -5.90
CA LYS A 19 -15.74 15.23 -4.49
C LYS A 19 -14.92 14.34 -3.58
N LEU A 20 -14.87 13.04 -3.88
CA LEU A 20 -14.02 12.10 -3.14
C LEU A 20 -12.54 12.45 -3.30
N GLN A 21 -12.09 12.81 -4.50
CA GLN A 21 -10.72 13.22 -4.78
C GLN A 21 -10.31 14.41 -3.91
N THR A 22 -11.16 15.45 -3.82
CA THR A 22 -10.93 16.59 -2.94
C THR A 22 -10.80 16.17 -1.48
N VAL A 23 -11.66 15.28 -0.98
CA VAL A 23 -11.57 14.77 0.40
C VAL A 23 -10.25 14.02 0.60
N VAL A 24 -9.84 13.18 -0.35
CA VAL A 24 -8.61 12.37 -0.24
C VAL A 24 -7.37 13.25 -0.24
N GLU A 25 -7.28 14.26 -1.10
CA GLU A 25 -6.19 15.23 -1.13
C GLU A 25 -6.09 16.02 0.19
N GLN A 26 -7.24 16.54 0.67
CA GLN A 26 -7.31 17.24 1.95
C GLN A 26 -6.87 16.35 3.12
N GLN A 27 -7.31 15.10 3.14
CA GLN A 27 -6.98 14.17 4.21
C GLN A 27 -5.53 13.67 4.15
N LEU A 28 -4.93 13.57 2.96
CA LEU A 28 -3.50 13.31 2.81
C LEU A 28 -2.69 14.50 3.34
N ALA A 29 -3.01 15.73 2.93
CA ALA A 29 -2.36 16.94 3.45
C ALA A 29 -2.52 17.06 4.98
N ALA A 30 -3.71 16.74 5.52
CA ALA A 30 -3.95 16.72 6.96
C ALA A 30 -3.12 15.66 7.69
N ALA A 31 -2.89 14.49 7.09
CA ALA A 31 -2.01 13.47 7.67
C ALA A 31 -0.54 13.94 7.70
N ILE A 32 -0.06 14.57 6.63
CA ILE A 32 1.27 15.19 6.57
C ILE A 32 1.41 16.25 7.67
N ALA A 33 0.47 17.19 7.76
CA ALA A 33 0.49 18.24 8.76
C ALA A 33 0.44 17.68 10.19
N ARG A 34 -0.39 16.66 10.44
CA ARG A 34 -0.49 15.97 11.72
C ARG A 34 0.82 15.32 12.14
N ALA A 35 1.50 14.63 11.22
CA ALA A 35 2.80 14.03 11.50
C ALA A 35 3.87 15.10 11.82
N ARG A 36 3.89 16.21 11.07
CA ARG A 36 4.81 17.34 11.31
C ARG A 36 4.58 18.05 12.63
N ALA A 37 3.33 18.11 13.08
CA ALA A 37 2.98 18.69 14.37
C ALA A 37 3.25 17.75 15.57
N GLY A 38 3.56 16.47 15.31
CA GLY A 38 3.55 15.42 16.32
C GLY A 38 2.12 14.93 16.57
N ALA A 39 1.81 13.75 16.04
CA ALA A 39 0.45 13.23 16.15
C ALA A 39 0.07 12.99 17.63
N PRO A 40 -1.18 13.31 18.05
CA PRO A 40 -1.60 13.08 19.43
C PRO A 40 -1.37 11.63 19.86
N GLY A 41 -0.63 11.45 20.96
CA GLY A 41 -0.26 10.14 21.48
C GLY A 41 1.01 9.51 20.88
N ASP A 42 1.66 10.14 19.90
CA ASP A 42 2.97 9.68 19.41
C ASP A 42 4.07 10.15 20.36
N LYS A 43 4.71 9.19 21.04
CA LYS A 43 5.79 9.45 21.99
C LYS A 43 7.11 9.87 21.32
N ARG A 44 7.22 9.72 20.00
CA ARG A 44 8.39 10.15 19.22
C ARG A 44 8.32 11.62 18.80
N GLY A 45 7.18 12.27 18.98
CA GLY A 45 7.00 13.70 18.68
C GLY A 45 6.77 13.99 17.20
N ALA A 46 7.27 15.13 16.76
CA ALA A 46 7.12 15.61 15.39
C ALA A 46 7.98 14.82 14.39
N HIS A 47 7.43 14.58 13.20
CA HIS A 47 8.08 13.84 12.13
C HIS A 47 8.28 14.69 10.87
N LYS A 48 9.22 14.30 10.00
CA LYS A 48 9.52 15.04 8.77
C LYS A 48 8.34 15.04 7.77
N ALA A 49 7.68 13.90 7.61
CA ALA A 49 6.53 13.69 6.71
C ALA A 49 6.75 14.35 5.33
N ASP A 50 7.79 13.91 4.63
CA ASP A 50 8.25 14.53 3.37
C ASP A 50 7.44 14.06 2.16
N ALA A 51 6.73 12.94 2.27
CA ALA A 51 6.10 12.28 1.15
C ALA A 51 4.87 11.47 1.58
N GLY A 52 3.89 11.30 0.70
CA GLY A 52 2.75 10.44 0.97
C GLY A 52 1.91 10.10 -0.26
N ALA A 53 1.04 9.11 -0.11
CA ALA A 53 0.06 8.73 -1.11
C ALA A 53 -1.23 8.25 -0.44
N ALA A 54 -2.37 8.48 -1.10
CA ALA A 54 -3.66 7.97 -0.68
C ALA A 54 -4.47 7.48 -1.88
N ILE A 55 -5.12 6.33 -1.74
CA ILE A 55 -5.88 5.68 -2.83
C ILE A 55 -7.20 5.18 -2.28
N VAL A 56 -8.28 5.40 -3.01
CA VAL A 56 -9.59 4.78 -2.80
C VAL A 56 -9.94 3.92 -4.01
N MET A 57 -10.23 2.64 -3.77
CA MET A 57 -10.51 1.64 -4.81
C MET A 57 -11.86 0.96 -4.54
N ASP A 58 -12.68 0.83 -5.58
CA ASP A 58 -13.82 -0.10 -5.55
C ASP A 58 -13.28 -1.54 -5.59
N VAL A 59 -13.54 -2.31 -4.54
CA VAL A 59 -12.94 -3.64 -4.37
C VAL A 59 -13.48 -4.67 -5.36
N ASN A 60 -14.70 -4.47 -5.87
CA ASN A 60 -15.38 -5.43 -6.73
C ASN A 60 -15.08 -5.18 -8.21
N THR A 61 -14.78 -3.93 -8.58
CA THR A 61 -14.50 -3.56 -9.98
C THR A 61 -13.03 -3.23 -10.25
N GLY A 62 -12.25 -2.97 -9.20
CA GLY A 62 -10.89 -2.44 -9.32
C GLY A 62 -10.80 -0.99 -9.80
N ARG A 63 -11.92 -0.25 -9.78
CA ARG A 63 -11.92 1.14 -10.22
C ARG A 63 -11.24 2.01 -9.17
N ILE A 64 -10.32 2.85 -9.59
CA ILE A 64 -9.69 3.86 -8.74
C ILE A 64 -10.63 5.07 -8.70
N MET A 65 -11.19 5.34 -7.53
CA MET A 65 -12.18 6.39 -7.32
C MET A 65 -11.56 7.70 -6.85
N ALA A 66 -10.40 7.62 -6.22
CA ALA A 66 -9.56 8.76 -5.89
C ALA A 66 -8.11 8.29 -5.72
N MET A 67 -7.15 9.14 -6.10
CA MET A 67 -5.72 8.87 -6.02
C MET A 67 -4.96 10.17 -5.82
N ALA A 68 -4.25 10.31 -4.71
CA ALA A 68 -3.48 11.50 -4.37
C ALA A 68 -2.02 11.14 -4.07
N SER A 69 -1.11 12.06 -4.39
CA SER A 69 0.32 12.01 -4.12
C SER A 69 0.74 13.31 -3.42
N TRP A 70 1.70 13.24 -2.51
CA TRP A 70 2.26 14.39 -1.80
C TRP A 70 3.79 14.34 -1.79
N PRO A 71 4.51 15.46 -2.05
CA PRO A 71 3.99 16.75 -2.47
C PRO A 71 3.37 16.69 -3.87
N THR A 72 2.47 17.64 -4.13
CA THR A 72 1.77 17.79 -5.42
C THR A 72 2.14 19.14 -6.05
N TYR A 73 1.71 19.38 -7.27
CA TYR A 73 1.91 20.63 -7.99
C TYR A 73 0.65 21.01 -8.79
N ASN A 74 0.54 22.28 -9.17
CA ASN A 74 -0.54 22.74 -10.04
C ASN A 74 -0.25 22.32 -11.51
N PRO A 75 -1.08 21.49 -12.15
CA PRO A 75 -0.83 21.06 -13.53
C PRO A 75 -0.91 22.19 -14.56
N ASN A 76 -1.52 23.34 -14.25
CA ASN A 76 -1.62 24.47 -15.18
C ASN A 76 -0.24 25.06 -15.58
N ILE A 77 0.81 24.80 -14.80
CA ILE A 77 2.18 25.22 -15.15
C ILE A 77 2.66 24.63 -16.49
N TRP A 78 2.11 23.50 -16.93
CA TRP A 78 2.43 22.89 -18.23
C TRP A 78 1.73 23.59 -19.41
N LEU A 79 0.62 24.29 -19.15
CA LEU A 79 -0.11 25.05 -20.17
C LEU A 79 0.51 26.43 -20.40
N GLU A 80 0.97 27.04 -19.32
CA GLU A 80 1.54 28.40 -19.31
C GLU A 80 3.02 28.43 -19.72
N GLY A 81 3.68 27.27 -19.74
CA GLY A 81 5.14 27.15 -19.86
C GLY A 81 5.81 27.25 -18.49
N LEU A 82 6.87 26.46 -18.29
CA LEU A 82 7.57 26.39 -17.00
C LEU A 82 8.76 27.36 -16.98
N SER A 83 8.87 28.13 -15.89
CA SER A 83 10.14 28.77 -15.55
C SER A 83 11.19 27.71 -15.19
N PHE A 84 12.47 28.07 -15.33
CA PHE A 84 13.58 27.19 -14.92
C PHE A 84 13.45 26.74 -13.46
N LYS A 85 13.02 27.65 -12.56
CA LYS A 85 12.80 27.31 -11.15
C LYS A 85 11.70 26.27 -10.97
N GLN A 86 10.54 26.44 -11.62
CA GLN A 86 9.45 25.46 -11.54
C GLN A 86 9.89 24.09 -12.07
N ALA A 87 10.60 24.06 -13.21
CA ALA A 87 11.14 22.82 -13.76
C ALA A 87 12.14 22.17 -12.79
N SER A 88 13.05 22.94 -12.20
CA SER A 88 14.03 22.44 -11.22
C SER A 88 13.34 21.88 -9.96
N ASP A 89 12.37 22.61 -9.40
CA ASP A 89 11.69 22.24 -8.16
C ASP A 89 10.87 20.94 -8.32
N LEU A 90 10.23 20.74 -9.48
CA LEU A 90 9.43 19.53 -9.78
C LEU A 90 10.22 18.22 -9.66
N PHE A 91 11.52 18.26 -9.94
CA PHE A 91 12.39 17.09 -9.94
C PHE A 91 13.44 17.11 -8.82
N SER A 92 13.42 18.12 -7.95
CA SER A 92 14.39 18.28 -6.86
C SER A 92 14.09 17.34 -5.69
N GLU A 93 15.12 16.65 -5.19
CA GLU A 93 15.01 15.86 -3.95
C GLU A 93 14.71 16.74 -2.72
N ALA A 94 15.19 17.98 -2.70
CA ALA A 94 14.94 18.92 -1.60
C ALA A 94 13.46 19.28 -1.48
N GLU A 95 12.75 19.35 -2.61
CA GLU A 95 11.31 19.59 -2.69
C GLU A 95 10.51 18.29 -2.63
N GLY A 96 11.17 17.14 -2.45
CA GLY A 96 10.53 15.83 -2.44
C GLY A 96 9.99 15.43 -3.81
N VAL A 97 10.57 15.87 -4.93
CA VAL A 97 10.24 15.41 -6.29
C VAL A 97 8.70 15.39 -6.56
N PRO A 98 8.01 16.54 -6.58
CA PRO A 98 6.56 16.60 -6.78
C PRO A 98 6.07 15.93 -8.08
N ALA A 99 6.92 15.82 -9.11
CA ALA A 99 6.58 15.12 -10.35
C ALA A 99 6.43 13.59 -10.19
N LEU A 100 6.92 13.01 -9.10
CA LEU A 100 6.84 11.57 -8.84
C LEU A 100 5.46 11.18 -8.27
N SER A 101 4.75 10.29 -8.96
CA SER A 101 3.51 9.71 -8.45
C SER A 101 3.80 8.63 -7.43
N ARG A 102 3.74 8.98 -6.14
CA ARG A 102 4.00 8.04 -5.05
C ARG A 102 3.03 6.86 -5.03
N ALA A 103 1.82 7.05 -5.55
CA ALA A 103 0.82 6.00 -5.63
C ALA A 103 1.28 4.80 -6.48
N ILE A 104 1.99 5.03 -7.59
CA ILE A 104 2.38 3.99 -8.56
C ILE A 104 3.89 3.83 -8.74
N GLN A 105 4.69 4.80 -8.31
CA GLN A 105 6.16 4.80 -8.42
C GLN A 105 6.86 4.76 -7.06
N GLY A 106 6.18 5.12 -5.97
CA GLY A 106 6.78 5.11 -4.63
C GLY A 106 7.05 3.67 -4.17
N GLN A 107 8.30 3.25 -4.17
CA GLN A 107 8.71 1.93 -3.70
C GLN A 107 9.21 2.00 -2.26
N LEU A 108 8.44 1.46 -1.33
CA LEU A 108 8.79 1.48 0.10
C LEU A 108 8.61 0.09 0.71
N ALA A 109 9.20 -0.13 1.87
CA ALA A 109 8.93 -1.32 2.67
C ALA A 109 7.44 -1.33 3.08
N PRO A 110 6.67 -2.38 2.76
CA PRO A 110 5.25 -2.48 3.15
C PRO A 110 5.08 -2.67 4.67
N ALA A 111 6.13 -3.08 5.38
CA ALA A 111 6.12 -3.30 6.82
C ALA A 111 4.97 -4.22 7.25
N SER A 112 4.43 -4.04 8.45
CA SER A 112 3.38 -4.91 9.01
C SER A 112 2.10 -5.05 8.16
N THR A 113 1.88 -4.22 7.14
CA THR A 113 0.80 -4.45 6.17
C THR A 113 1.03 -5.68 5.28
N PHE A 114 2.27 -6.17 5.22
CA PHE A 114 2.69 -7.40 4.54
C PHE A 114 2.30 -8.68 5.31
N LYS A 115 1.98 -8.61 6.60
CA LYS A 115 1.74 -9.81 7.43
C LYS A 115 0.55 -10.66 6.97
N VAL A 116 -0.33 -10.14 6.12
CA VAL A 116 -1.35 -10.94 5.41
C VAL A 116 -0.73 -11.96 4.46
N VAL A 117 0.39 -11.63 3.82
CA VAL A 117 1.19 -12.54 3.00
C VAL A 117 1.83 -13.60 3.89
N SER A 118 2.35 -13.19 5.05
CA SER A 118 2.96 -14.09 6.03
C SER A 118 1.95 -15.07 6.62
N LEU A 119 0.72 -14.63 6.86
CA LEU A 119 -0.39 -15.49 7.29
C LEU A 119 -0.74 -16.53 6.21
N ALA A 120 -0.74 -16.13 4.93
CA ALA A 120 -0.92 -17.06 3.81
C ALA A 120 0.20 -18.11 3.75
N ALA A 121 1.45 -17.68 3.94
CA ALA A 121 2.59 -18.57 3.99
C ALA A 121 2.50 -19.55 5.17
N ALA A 122 2.11 -19.07 6.36
CA ALA A 122 1.92 -19.90 7.54
C ALA A 122 0.81 -20.95 7.34
N SER A 123 -0.32 -20.59 6.72
CA SER A 123 -1.38 -21.55 6.34
C SER A 123 -0.81 -22.65 5.43
N LYS A 124 -0.10 -22.28 4.36
CA LYS A 124 0.50 -23.27 3.43
C LYS A 124 1.58 -24.13 4.08
N ALA A 125 2.27 -23.61 5.09
CA ALA A 125 3.26 -24.34 5.88
C ALA A 125 2.64 -25.24 6.96
N GLY A 126 1.31 -25.25 7.12
CA GLY A 126 0.59 -26.13 8.04
C GLY A 126 0.54 -25.62 9.49
N TYR A 127 0.72 -24.32 9.73
CA TYR A 127 0.57 -23.75 11.08
C TYR A 127 -0.92 -23.70 11.47
N ASP A 128 -1.23 -24.16 12.68
CA ASP A 128 -2.59 -24.17 13.22
C ASP A 128 -3.02 -22.77 13.68
N PHE A 129 -4.10 -22.25 13.11
CA PHE A 129 -4.63 -20.93 13.45
C PHE A 129 -5.36 -20.89 14.80
N ASN A 130 -5.72 -22.04 15.36
CA ASN A 130 -6.32 -22.16 16.69
C ASN A 130 -5.28 -22.32 17.81
N ALA A 131 -4.03 -22.61 17.45
CA ALA A 131 -2.93 -22.72 18.40
C ALA A 131 -2.52 -21.35 18.97
N LYS A 132 -1.79 -21.39 20.08
CA LYS A 132 -1.16 -20.21 20.69
C LYS A 132 0.31 -20.12 20.30
N TYR A 133 0.76 -18.91 20.04
CA TYR A 133 2.11 -18.57 19.61
C TYR A 133 2.72 -17.59 20.59
N ASN A 134 4.01 -17.79 20.92
CA ASN A 134 4.70 -16.88 21.81
C ASN A 134 5.04 -15.58 21.07
N CYS A 135 4.63 -14.46 21.66
CA CYS A 135 4.96 -13.10 21.22
C CYS A 135 5.87 -12.43 22.25
N PRO A 136 7.16 -12.79 22.31
CA PRO A 136 8.12 -12.12 23.20
C PRO A 136 8.43 -10.70 22.71
N ALA A 137 9.00 -9.88 23.59
CA ALA A 137 9.48 -8.54 23.27
C ALA A 137 10.61 -8.53 22.22
N SER A 138 11.39 -9.60 22.14
CA SER A 138 12.42 -9.78 21.12
C SER A 138 12.72 -11.27 20.92
N LEU A 139 13.35 -11.58 19.79
CA LEU A 139 13.85 -12.91 19.45
C LEU A 139 15.33 -12.81 19.07
N LYS A 140 16.19 -13.63 19.68
CA LYS A 140 17.60 -13.74 19.29
C LYS A 140 17.76 -14.80 18.21
N ILE A 141 18.25 -14.39 17.04
CA ILE A 141 18.55 -15.28 15.91
C ILE A 141 20.03 -15.14 15.60
N GLY A 142 20.78 -16.22 15.83
CA GLY A 142 22.25 -16.18 15.77
C GLY A 142 22.81 -15.17 16.77
N ASN A 143 23.58 -14.21 16.26
CA ASN A 143 24.19 -13.13 17.05
C ASN A 143 23.37 -11.83 17.06
N ARG A 144 22.17 -11.79 16.46
CA ARG A 144 21.32 -10.61 16.37
C ARG A 144 20.04 -10.74 17.17
N VAL A 145 19.59 -9.62 17.73
CA VAL A 145 18.30 -9.50 18.42
C VAL A 145 17.34 -8.77 17.50
N PHE A 146 16.20 -9.38 17.24
CA PHE A 146 15.09 -8.80 16.48
C PHE A 146 13.99 -8.42 17.46
N THR A 147 13.70 -7.13 17.57
CA THR A 147 12.73 -6.59 18.51
C THR A 147 11.33 -6.57 17.93
N ASN A 148 10.32 -6.81 18.77
CA ASN A 148 8.95 -6.50 18.45
C ASN A 148 8.74 -4.98 18.46
N TYR A 149 7.70 -4.49 17.80
CA TYR A 149 7.29 -3.08 17.89
C TYR A 149 7.19 -2.61 19.36
N GLU A 150 7.77 -1.45 19.67
CA GLU A 150 7.93 -0.88 21.03
C GLU A 150 8.65 -1.78 22.05
N SER A 151 9.31 -2.86 21.61
CA SER A 151 9.98 -3.83 22.49
C SER A 151 9.05 -4.42 23.55
N LYS A 152 7.76 -4.60 23.22
CA LYS A 152 6.75 -5.17 24.12
C LYS A 152 6.36 -6.57 23.69
N GLY A 153 6.32 -7.50 24.65
CA GLY A 153 5.75 -8.83 24.44
C GLY A 153 4.26 -8.86 24.75
N ALA A 154 3.55 -9.84 24.19
CA ALA A 154 2.14 -10.12 24.48
C ALA A 154 1.92 -11.53 25.07
N GLY A 155 3.00 -12.29 25.32
CA GLY A 155 2.92 -13.65 25.83
C GLY A 155 2.38 -14.63 24.80
N LEU A 156 1.68 -15.69 25.25
CA LEU A 156 1.05 -16.68 24.37
C LEU A 156 -0.28 -16.15 23.82
N ILE A 157 -0.31 -15.86 22.52
CA ILE A 157 -1.46 -15.26 21.82
C ILE A 157 -1.94 -16.13 20.67
N SER A 158 -3.20 -15.99 20.27
CA SER A 158 -3.72 -16.65 19.06
C SER A 158 -3.12 -16.04 17.79
N MET A 159 -3.18 -16.76 16.66
CA MET A 159 -2.78 -16.22 15.36
C MET A 159 -3.60 -14.97 14.97
N ARG A 160 -4.88 -14.94 15.34
CA ARG A 160 -5.78 -13.79 15.14
C ARG A 160 -5.27 -12.56 15.89
N THR A 161 -4.94 -12.75 17.17
CA THR A 161 -4.38 -11.70 18.02
C THR A 161 -2.99 -11.27 17.54
N ALA A 162 -2.18 -12.17 16.98
CA ALA A 162 -0.87 -11.82 16.40
C ALA A 162 -0.99 -10.84 15.22
N ILE A 163 -2.03 -10.98 14.38
CA ILE A 163 -2.38 -9.99 13.35
C ILE A 163 -2.93 -8.70 13.98
N ALA A 164 -3.86 -8.83 14.93
CA ALA A 164 -4.54 -7.70 15.58
C ALA A 164 -3.57 -6.74 16.29
N LEU A 165 -2.70 -7.30 17.15
CA LEU A 165 -1.66 -6.56 17.87
C LEU A 165 -0.42 -6.31 17.01
N SER A 166 -0.39 -6.85 15.80
CA SER A 166 0.73 -6.71 14.87
C SER A 166 2.06 -7.20 15.47
N CYS A 167 2.06 -8.32 16.20
CA CYS A 167 3.26 -8.90 16.79
C CYS A 167 4.26 -9.33 15.70
N ASP A 168 5.51 -8.88 15.75
CA ASP A 168 6.57 -9.23 14.78
C ASP A 168 7.22 -10.58 15.11
N THR A 169 7.46 -10.86 16.39
CA THR A 169 8.24 -12.02 16.85
C THR A 169 7.60 -13.36 16.51
N VAL A 170 6.27 -13.42 16.39
CA VAL A 170 5.57 -14.60 15.85
C VAL A 170 5.99 -14.87 14.40
N TRP A 171 6.04 -13.84 13.55
CA TRP A 171 6.42 -13.99 12.14
C TRP A 171 7.91 -14.24 11.97
N TYR A 172 8.76 -13.62 12.81
CA TYR A 172 10.19 -13.93 12.86
C TYR A 172 10.43 -15.41 13.15
N GLN A 173 9.77 -15.96 14.18
CA GLN A 173 9.93 -17.36 14.54
C GLN A 173 9.46 -18.28 13.41
N ILE A 174 8.24 -18.06 12.89
CA ILE A 174 7.68 -18.87 11.79
C ILE A 174 8.62 -18.84 10.57
N ALA A 175 9.08 -17.65 10.17
CA ALA A 175 9.95 -17.53 9.00
C ALA A 175 11.33 -18.14 9.22
N TYR A 176 11.89 -18.01 10.42
CA TYR A 176 13.14 -18.68 10.78
C TYR A 176 13.01 -20.20 10.71
N ASP A 177 11.95 -20.76 11.30
CA ASP A 177 11.69 -22.21 11.28
C ASP A 177 11.57 -22.73 9.84
N GLN A 178 10.85 -22.01 8.97
CA GLN A 178 10.72 -22.38 7.56
C GLN A 178 12.04 -22.24 6.81
N TRP A 179 12.83 -21.19 7.08
CA TRP A 179 14.16 -21.03 6.50
C TRP A 179 15.12 -22.16 6.90
N VAL A 180 15.07 -22.62 8.16
CA VAL A 180 15.84 -23.79 8.62
C VAL A 180 15.36 -25.06 7.91
N LYS A 181 14.05 -25.28 7.79
CA LYS A 181 13.47 -26.44 7.07
C LYS A 181 13.86 -26.47 5.59
N ASP A 182 13.99 -25.31 4.96
CA ASP A 182 14.49 -25.16 3.59
C ASP A 182 16.04 -25.25 3.49
N GLY A 183 16.74 -25.69 4.54
CA GLY A 183 18.18 -25.96 4.54
C GLY A 183 19.08 -24.77 4.87
N GLY A 184 18.50 -23.66 5.33
CA GLY A 184 19.24 -22.49 5.81
C GLY A 184 20.19 -21.88 4.77
N LEU A 185 21.47 -21.78 5.12
CA LEU A 185 22.54 -21.26 4.24
C LEU A 185 23.02 -22.26 3.18
N SER A 186 22.53 -23.50 3.22
CA SER A 186 22.89 -24.56 2.26
C SER A 186 21.62 -25.30 1.80
N PRO A 187 20.67 -24.59 1.15
CA PRO A 187 19.43 -25.20 0.66
C PRO A 187 19.74 -26.34 -0.33
N LYS A 188 19.00 -27.46 -0.23
CA LYS A 188 19.13 -28.62 -1.12
C LYS A 188 17.77 -28.98 -1.73
N GLY A 189 17.73 -29.31 -3.03
CA GLY A 189 16.54 -29.84 -3.69
C GLY A 189 15.39 -28.84 -3.87
N ASN A 190 14.15 -29.35 -3.87
CA ASN A 190 12.93 -28.55 -4.05
C ASN A 190 12.55 -27.85 -2.74
N LEU A 191 12.70 -26.51 -2.70
CA LEU A 191 12.41 -25.68 -1.53
C LEU A 191 10.92 -25.38 -1.41
N ASN A 192 10.44 -25.30 -0.16
CA ASN A 192 9.08 -24.88 0.10
C ASN A 192 8.93 -23.39 -0.19
N ASP A 193 9.85 -22.54 0.32
CA ASP A 193 9.89 -21.10 0.12
C ASP A 193 8.51 -20.44 0.29
N PHE A 194 7.74 -20.90 1.29
CA PHE A 194 6.32 -20.55 1.44
C PHE A 194 6.08 -19.04 1.47
N PHE A 195 6.97 -18.28 2.13
CA PHE A 195 6.91 -16.83 2.21
C PHE A 195 7.12 -16.15 0.85
N PHE A 196 8.14 -16.56 0.10
CA PHE A 196 8.41 -15.99 -1.23
C PHE A 196 7.34 -16.39 -2.25
N LYS A 197 6.86 -17.63 -2.20
CA LYS A 197 5.75 -18.11 -3.07
C LYS A 197 4.44 -17.40 -2.75
N ALA A 198 4.14 -17.18 -1.47
CA ALA A 198 2.99 -16.37 -1.06
C ALA A 198 3.11 -14.95 -1.64
N ALA A 199 4.21 -14.25 -1.39
CA ALA A 199 4.41 -12.89 -1.90
C ALA A 199 4.27 -12.78 -3.42
N LYS A 200 4.84 -13.74 -4.17
CA LYS A 200 4.67 -13.84 -5.62
C LYS A 200 3.20 -14.00 -6.02
N GLY A 201 2.44 -14.84 -5.31
CA GLY A 201 1.01 -15.05 -5.55
C GLY A 201 0.13 -13.84 -5.18
N PHE A 202 0.60 -12.98 -4.28
CA PHE A 202 0.00 -11.68 -3.97
C PHE A 202 0.39 -10.56 -4.95
N GLY A 203 1.24 -10.84 -5.95
CA GLY A 203 1.60 -9.90 -7.02
C GLY A 203 2.88 -9.09 -6.78
N PHE A 204 3.64 -9.37 -5.73
CA PHE A 204 4.92 -8.68 -5.47
C PHE A 204 5.93 -8.94 -6.60
N GLY A 205 6.66 -7.89 -6.98
CA GLY A 205 7.63 -7.94 -8.09
C GLY A 205 7.00 -7.81 -9.48
N LYS A 206 5.69 -7.55 -9.57
CA LYS A 206 4.98 -7.29 -10.84
C LYS A 206 4.17 -6.00 -10.77
N GLN A 207 4.08 -5.30 -11.89
CA GLN A 207 3.14 -4.19 -12.07
C GLN A 207 1.70 -4.67 -11.86
N THR A 208 0.84 -3.82 -11.29
CA THR A 208 -0.60 -4.13 -11.13
C THR A 208 -1.35 -4.03 -12.44
N GLY A 209 -0.78 -3.31 -13.42
CA GLY A 209 -1.37 -3.06 -14.72
C GLY A 209 -2.34 -1.88 -14.71
N VAL A 210 -2.25 -0.97 -13.75
CA VAL A 210 -3.01 0.28 -13.78
C VAL A 210 -2.82 0.98 -15.12
N ASP A 211 -3.88 1.61 -15.65
CA ASP A 211 -3.89 2.30 -16.93
C ASP A 211 -3.22 3.69 -16.87
N LEU A 212 -2.04 3.72 -16.25
CA LEU A 212 -1.14 4.87 -16.19
C LEU A 212 0.28 4.46 -16.63
N PRO A 213 1.04 5.37 -17.23
CA PRO A 213 2.43 5.10 -17.60
C PRO A 213 3.32 5.01 -16.35
N SER A 214 4.50 4.42 -16.55
CA SER A 214 5.62 4.47 -15.58
C SER A 214 5.32 3.82 -14.22
N GLU A 215 4.42 2.84 -14.16
CA GLU A 215 4.19 2.05 -12.93
C GLU A 215 5.46 1.28 -12.54
N SER A 216 5.82 1.32 -11.25
CA SER A 216 6.91 0.52 -10.71
C SER A 216 6.43 -0.87 -10.29
N SER A 217 7.23 -1.91 -10.54
CA SER A 217 6.89 -3.30 -10.21
C SER A 217 7.11 -3.69 -8.74
N GLY A 218 7.55 -2.75 -7.90
CA GLY A 218 8.09 -3.06 -6.57
C GLY A 218 9.32 -3.99 -6.65
N ARG A 219 9.56 -4.75 -5.59
CA ARG A 219 10.63 -5.75 -5.55
C ARG A 219 10.22 -6.94 -4.70
N LEU A 220 10.30 -8.14 -5.27
CA LEU A 220 10.22 -9.39 -4.53
C LEU A 220 11.65 -9.88 -4.26
N ALA A 221 12.13 -9.73 -3.03
CA ALA A 221 13.48 -10.15 -2.65
C ALA A 221 13.58 -11.65 -2.36
N ASN A 222 13.22 -12.49 -3.34
CA ASN A 222 13.35 -13.94 -3.27
C ASN A 222 14.78 -14.40 -3.62
N ARG A 223 15.02 -15.71 -3.58
CA ARG A 223 16.31 -16.33 -3.92
C ARG A 223 16.78 -15.98 -5.35
N GLU A 224 15.86 -16.01 -6.31
CA GLU A 224 16.15 -15.65 -7.71
C GLU A 224 16.65 -14.21 -7.81
N TRP A 225 15.91 -13.26 -7.23
CA TRP A 225 16.31 -11.86 -7.20
C TRP A 225 17.67 -11.67 -6.52
N LYS A 226 17.90 -12.33 -5.38
CA LYS A 226 19.14 -12.19 -4.62
C LYS A 226 20.35 -12.73 -5.38
N GLN A 227 20.19 -13.83 -6.10
CA GLN A 227 21.20 -14.37 -7.01
C GLN A 227 21.52 -13.36 -8.13
N SER A 228 20.51 -12.87 -8.84
CA SER A 228 20.72 -11.90 -9.92
C SER A 228 21.34 -10.59 -9.44
N TRP A 229 20.91 -10.10 -8.27
CA TRP A 229 21.49 -8.90 -7.66
C TRP A 229 22.95 -9.12 -7.25
N TYR A 230 23.28 -10.27 -6.68
CA TYR A 230 24.66 -10.65 -6.38
C TYR A 230 25.52 -10.70 -7.63
N GLU A 231 25.08 -11.37 -8.69
CA GLU A 231 25.82 -11.47 -9.95
C GLU A 231 26.14 -10.10 -10.55
N ALA A 232 25.17 -9.19 -10.56
CA ALA A 232 25.34 -7.83 -11.08
C ALA A 232 26.32 -6.99 -10.24
N ASN A 233 26.41 -7.23 -8.92
CA ASN A 233 27.14 -6.36 -7.99
C ASN A 233 28.40 -6.99 -7.37
N LYS A 234 28.65 -8.29 -7.57
CA LYS A 234 29.76 -9.03 -6.96
C LYS A 234 31.11 -8.35 -7.20
N ASN A 235 31.37 -7.91 -8.43
CA ASN A 235 32.61 -7.22 -8.77
C ASN A 235 32.79 -5.94 -7.93
N PHE A 236 31.73 -5.18 -7.69
CA PHE A 236 31.79 -4.01 -6.80
C PHE A 236 32.12 -4.41 -5.36
N PHE A 237 31.42 -5.39 -4.79
CA PHE A 237 31.63 -5.81 -3.41
C PHE A 237 33.01 -6.42 -3.17
N CYS A 238 33.49 -7.28 -4.08
CA CYS A 238 34.81 -7.90 -3.95
C CYS A 238 35.96 -6.90 -4.11
N ASN A 239 35.72 -5.77 -4.80
CA ASN A 239 36.70 -4.71 -5.04
C ASN A 239 36.31 -3.39 -4.35
N TYR A 240 35.58 -3.47 -3.22
CA TYR A 240 34.95 -2.31 -2.60
C TYR A 240 35.95 -1.22 -2.19
N LYS A 241 37.10 -1.59 -1.62
CA LYS A 241 38.15 -0.63 -1.22
C LYS A 241 38.71 0.20 -2.38
N THR A 242 38.65 -0.32 -3.60
CA THR A 242 39.12 0.38 -4.81
C THR A 242 38.00 1.09 -5.56
N LYS A 243 36.75 0.67 -5.39
CA LYS A 243 35.60 1.17 -6.16
C LYS A 243 34.70 2.14 -5.39
N ALA A 244 34.65 2.03 -4.07
CA ALA A 244 33.87 2.93 -3.23
C ALA A 244 34.64 4.25 -3.01
N ILE A 245 33.90 5.36 -3.02
CA ILE A 245 34.47 6.67 -2.69
C ILE A 245 35.05 6.66 -1.26
N PRO A 246 36.10 7.44 -0.95
CA PRO A 246 36.77 7.40 0.35
C PRO A 246 35.82 7.55 1.55
N ALA A 247 34.80 8.42 1.44
CA ALA A 247 33.80 8.64 2.49
C ALA A 247 32.96 7.38 2.84
N GLN A 248 32.87 6.41 1.93
CA GLN A 248 32.11 5.16 2.10
C GLN A 248 33.00 3.99 2.56
N GLN A 249 34.30 4.19 2.79
CA GLN A 249 35.23 3.16 3.24
C GLN A 249 35.26 3.01 4.77
N THR A 250 34.10 3.06 5.41
CA THR A 250 34.00 2.83 6.86
C THR A 250 34.25 1.35 7.19
N PRO A 251 34.74 1.00 8.39
CA PRO A 251 34.96 -0.40 8.78
C PRO A 251 33.71 -1.27 8.63
N LEU A 252 32.53 -0.72 8.94
CA LEU A 252 31.24 -1.39 8.80
C LEU A 252 30.93 -1.71 7.33
N LEU A 253 31.04 -0.72 6.44
CA LEU A 253 30.72 -0.91 5.02
C LEU A 253 31.72 -1.84 4.33
N ILE A 254 32.99 -1.82 4.73
CA ILE A 254 34.01 -2.78 4.25
C ILE A 254 33.65 -4.21 4.71
N ALA A 255 33.22 -4.39 5.96
CA ALA A 255 32.79 -5.70 6.45
C ALA A 255 31.56 -6.21 5.69
N ILE A 256 30.54 -5.36 5.49
CA ILE A 256 29.35 -5.69 4.70
C ILE A 256 29.73 -6.05 3.26
N ALA A 257 30.63 -5.31 2.62
CA ALA A 257 31.08 -5.60 1.27
C ALA A 257 31.83 -6.95 1.18
N LYS A 258 32.65 -7.28 2.19
CA LYS A 258 33.31 -8.58 2.28
C LYS A 258 32.30 -9.72 2.40
N GLU A 259 31.29 -9.57 3.26
CA GLU A 259 30.19 -10.54 3.37
C GLU A 259 29.47 -10.68 2.02
N ASN A 260 29.04 -9.56 1.43
CA ASN A 260 28.33 -9.58 0.14
C ASN A 260 29.17 -10.15 -1.01
N CYS A 261 30.50 -10.05 -0.99
CA CYS A 261 31.37 -10.71 -1.96
C CYS A 261 31.35 -12.25 -1.82
N VAL A 262 31.39 -12.76 -0.59
CA VAL A 262 31.53 -14.19 -0.29
C VAL A 262 30.19 -14.93 -0.44
N ASP A 263 29.12 -14.39 0.14
CA ASP A 263 27.83 -15.10 0.24
C ASP A 263 26.61 -14.21 -0.04
N GLY A 264 26.79 -13.10 -0.77
CA GLY A 264 25.73 -12.15 -1.08
C GLY A 264 24.52 -12.73 -1.83
N ALA A 265 24.67 -13.86 -2.52
CA ALA A 265 23.57 -14.59 -3.15
C ALA A 265 22.67 -15.36 -2.16
N LYS A 266 23.14 -15.63 -0.93
CA LYS A 266 22.42 -16.48 0.01
C LYS A 266 21.35 -15.70 0.77
N ILE A 267 20.17 -16.30 0.93
CA ILE A 267 19.18 -15.83 1.91
C ILE A 267 19.68 -16.22 3.29
N ARG A 268 20.08 -15.23 4.08
CA ARG A 268 20.48 -15.38 5.49
C ARG A 268 19.23 -15.39 6.36
N ALA A 269 19.36 -15.91 7.59
CA ALA A 269 18.24 -15.94 8.55
C ALA A 269 17.63 -14.55 8.78
N GLY A 270 18.47 -13.51 8.86
CA GLY A 270 18.03 -12.12 8.99
C GLY A 270 17.20 -11.62 7.81
N ASP A 271 17.51 -12.06 6.59
CA ASP A 271 16.74 -11.69 5.40
C ASP A 271 15.35 -12.34 5.46
N ALA A 272 15.28 -13.62 5.86
CA ALA A 272 14.03 -14.36 5.96
C ALA A 272 13.08 -13.76 6.99
N VAL A 273 13.58 -13.38 8.17
CA VAL A 273 12.73 -12.81 9.22
C VAL A 273 12.32 -11.37 8.95
N ASN A 274 13.19 -10.55 8.35
CA ASN A 274 12.80 -9.21 7.89
C ASN A 274 11.75 -9.29 6.79
N PHE A 275 11.93 -10.20 5.82
CA PHE A 275 10.96 -10.43 4.75
C PHE A 275 9.57 -10.76 5.31
N ALA A 276 9.51 -11.59 6.36
CA ALA A 276 8.27 -12.03 6.98
C ALA A 276 7.43 -10.92 7.62
N ILE A 277 8.00 -9.73 7.83
CA ILE A 277 7.27 -8.55 8.30
C ILE A 277 7.22 -7.44 7.26
N GLY A 278 7.59 -7.72 6.01
CA GLY A 278 7.60 -6.73 4.94
C GLY A 278 8.74 -5.71 5.04
N GLN A 279 9.86 -6.07 5.67
CA GLN A 279 11.09 -5.30 5.76
C GLN A 279 12.25 -5.99 5.01
N GLY A 280 13.41 -5.35 4.98
CA GLY A 280 14.57 -5.79 4.19
C GLY A 280 14.47 -5.28 2.76
N ASP A 281 14.86 -6.11 1.79
CA ASP A 281 14.97 -5.69 0.38
C ASP A 281 13.63 -5.63 -0.38
N THR A 282 12.57 -6.21 0.18
CA THR A 282 11.24 -6.23 -0.48
C THR A 282 10.58 -4.87 -0.40
N THR A 283 10.13 -4.37 -1.55
CA THR A 283 9.42 -3.09 -1.65
C THR A 283 8.11 -3.28 -2.41
N ALA A 284 7.13 -2.43 -2.09
CA ALA A 284 5.85 -2.37 -2.79
C ALA A 284 5.45 -0.93 -3.06
N THR A 285 4.62 -0.75 -4.09
CA THR A 285 3.93 0.50 -4.34
C THR A 285 2.60 0.56 -3.58
N PRO A 286 2.11 1.75 -3.21
CA PRO A 286 0.76 1.91 -2.68
C PRO A 286 -0.31 1.25 -3.57
N MET A 287 -0.17 1.30 -4.90
CA MET A 287 -1.08 0.63 -5.83
C MET A 287 -1.09 -0.90 -5.68
N GLN A 288 0.08 -1.54 -5.52
CA GLN A 288 0.16 -2.98 -5.24
C GLN A 288 -0.52 -3.33 -3.90
N MET A 289 -0.30 -2.50 -2.88
CA MET A 289 -0.85 -2.73 -1.55
C MET A 289 -2.38 -2.59 -1.52
N ILE A 290 -2.96 -1.57 -2.16
CA ILE A 290 -4.42 -1.42 -2.22
C ILE A 290 -5.06 -2.55 -3.05
N GLN A 291 -4.44 -2.97 -4.16
CA GLN A 291 -4.93 -4.08 -4.98
C GLN A 291 -5.00 -5.40 -4.18
N MET A 292 -3.96 -5.68 -3.40
CA MET A 292 -3.91 -6.85 -2.52
C MET A 292 -5.06 -6.84 -1.50
N TYR A 293 -5.26 -5.73 -0.79
CA TYR A 293 -6.31 -5.63 0.23
C TYR A 293 -7.72 -5.62 -0.38
N ALA A 294 -7.89 -5.04 -1.57
CA ALA A 294 -9.13 -5.14 -2.33
C ALA A 294 -9.44 -6.59 -2.71
N ALA A 295 -8.42 -7.38 -3.10
CA ALA A 295 -8.57 -8.80 -3.38
C ALA A 295 -8.92 -9.61 -2.12
N ILE A 296 -8.33 -9.29 -0.95
CA ILE A 296 -8.75 -9.92 0.32
C ILE A 296 -10.22 -9.59 0.61
N ALA A 297 -10.61 -8.34 0.43
CA ALA A 297 -11.96 -7.86 0.70
C ALA A 297 -13.04 -8.53 -0.19
N ASN A 298 -12.75 -8.74 -1.48
CA ASN A 298 -13.73 -9.20 -2.46
C ASN A 298 -13.83 -10.73 -2.62
N GLY A 299 -13.27 -11.51 -1.69
CA GLY A 299 -13.30 -12.98 -1.77
C GLY A 299 -12.11 -13.62 -2.51
N GLY A 300 -11.03 -12.87 -2.73
CA GLY A 300 -9.76 -13.35 -3.25
C GLY A 300 -9.49 -13.03 -4.72
N THR A 301 -10.36 -12.28 -5.39
CA THR A 301 -10.20 -11.96 -6.82
C THR A 301 -9.31 -10.74 -7.01
N ILE A 302 -8.23 -10.87 -7.77
CA ILE A 302 -7.35 -9.74 -8.10
C ILE A 302 -7.98 -8.99 -9.27
N MET A 303 -8.48 -7.78 -9.00
CA MET A 303 -8.99 -6.88 -10.02
C MET A 303 -7.85 -5.99 -10.55
N LYS A 304 -7.83 -5.77 -11.86
CA LYS A 304 -6.93 -4.78 -12.48
C LYS A 304 -7.32 -3.39 -12.00
N PRO A 305 -6.41 -2.57 -11.44
CA PRO A 305 -6.72 -1.21 -11.09
C PRO A 305 -6.98 -0.41 -12.37
N THR A 306 -8.00 0.43 -12.39
CA THR A 306 -8.34 1.18 -13.62
C THR A 306 -8.92 2.54 -13.27
N ILE A 307 -8.44 3.59 -13.93
CA ILE A 307 -8.91 4.98 -13.86
C ILE A 307 -9.85 5.28 -15.01
N GLY A 308 -9.55 4.80 -16.21
CA GLY A 308 -10.42 4.94 -17.38
C GLY A 308 -11.71 4.17 -17.21
N ARG A 309 -12.82 4.77 -17.63
CA ARG A 309 -14.15 4.16 -17.59
C ARG A 309 -14.76 4.00 -18.97
N ALA A 310 -14.67 5.03 -19.80
CA ALA A 310 -15.16 4.99 -21.17
C ALA A 310 -14.50 6.06 -22.03
N ILE A 311 -14.48 5.85 -23.34
CA ILE A 311 -14.09 6.82 -24.36
C ILE A 311 -15.34 7.15 -25.16
N LEU A 312 -15.69 8.43 -25.22
CA LEU A 312 -16.81 8.96 -25.99
C LEU A 312 -16.28 9.71 -27.22
N ASP A 313 -17.00 9.65 -28.34
CA ASP A 313 -16.75 10.57 -29.46
C ASP A 313 -17.24 11.99 -29.10
N ASN A 314 -16.98 12.94 -29.99
CA ASN A 314 -17.42 14.34 -29.86
C ASN A 314 -18.96 14.53 -29.89
N LYS A 315 -19.73 13.48 -30.17
CA LYS A 315 -21.21 13.46 -30.16
C LYS A 315 -21.77 12.72 -28.94
N GLY A 316 -20.91 12.28 -28.02
CA GLY A 316 -21.31 11.54 -26.82
C GLY A 316 -21.61 10.06 -27.04
N LYS A 317 -21.34 9.50 -28.22
CA LYS A 317 -21.44 8.06 -28.46
C LYS A 317 -20.27 7.36 -27.78
N ILE A 318 -20.56 6.29 -27.05
CA ILE A 318 -19.53 5.43 -26.46
C ILE A 318 -18.78 4.73 -27.59
N ILE A 319 -17.51 5.08 -27.78
CA ILE A 319 -16.58 4.38 -28.69
C ILE A 319 -16.08 3.10 -28.01
N LYS A 320 -15.72 3.21 -26.74
CA LYS A 320 -15.14 2.10 -25.97
C LYS A 320 -15.51 2.21 -24.50
N GLU A 321 -16.11 1.18 -23.94
CA GLU A 321 -16.21 1.03 -22.49
C GLU A 321 -14.98 0.29 -21.97
N ILE A 322 -14.41 0.77 -20.86
CA ILE A 322 -13.29 0.14 -20.17
C ILE A 322 -13.88 -0.69 -19.04
N VAL A 323 -14.14 -1.96 -19.34
CA VAL A 323 -14.79 -2.89 -18.42
C VAL A 323 -13.82 -3.41 -17.35
N PRO A 324 -14.27 -3.60 -16.10
CA PRO A 324 -13.48 -4.24 -15.04
C PRO A 324 -12.88 -5.57 -15.46
N GLN A 325 -11.59 -5.78 -15.18
CA GLN A 325 -10.87 -7.00 -15.55
C GLN A 325 -10.39 -7.76 -14.32
N ARG A 326 -10.66 -9.07 -14.29
CA ARG A 326 -10.08 -10.01 -13.32
C ARG A 326 -8.72 -10.46 -13.87
N VAL A 327 -7.65 -10.24 -13.11
CA VAL A 327 -6.27 -10.54 -13.54
C VAL A 327 -5.62 -11.67 -12.74
N GLY A 328 -6.31 -12.20 -11.72
CA GLY A 328 -5.82 -13.33 -10.96
C GLY A 328 -6.66 -13.64 -9.74
N LYS A 329 -6.13 -14.52 -8.90
CA LYS A 329 -6.72 -14.88 -7.61
C LYS A 329 -5.61 -15.03 -6.57
N LEU A 330 -5.88 -14.60 -5.34
CA LEU A 330 -4.98 -14.79 -4.22
C LEU A 330 -4.74 -16.29 -3.95
N PRO A 331 -3.53 -16.69 -3.51
CA PRO A 331 -3.17 -18.09 -3.24
C PRO A 331 -3.75 -18.60 -1.91
N LEU A 332 -5.03 -18.29 -1.63
CA LEU A 332 -5.73 -18.58 -0.39
C LEU A 332 -6.90 -19.53 -0.66
N ASP A 333 -7.06 -20.53 0.21
CA ASP A 333 -8.32 -21.25 0.30
C ASP A 333 -9.38 -20.43 1.08
N LYS A 334 -10.64 -20.86 0.99
CA LYS A 334 -11.77 -20.15 1.61
C LYS A 334 -11.62 -20.02 3.14
N PRO A 335 -11.24 -21.08 3.89
CA PRO A 335 -11.05 -20.95 5.34
C PRO A 335 -9.94 -19.97 5.72
N THR A 336 -8.79 -20.02 5.03
CA THR A 336 -7.67 -19.09 5.29
C THR A 336 -8.09 -17.65 4.98
N LEU A 337 -8.84 -17.43 3.90
CA LEU A 337 -9.33 -16.10 3.56
C LEU A 337 -10.33 -15.57 4.59
N ALA A 338 -11.29 -16.39 5.03
CA ALA A 338 -12.26 -16.00 6.05
C ALA A 338 -11.56 -15.65 7.38
N PHE A 339 -10.57 -16.46 7.78
CA PHE A 339 -9.74 -16.18 8.96
C PHE A 339 -8.97 -14.87 8.80
N MET A 340 -8.39 -14.62 7.62
CA MET A 340 -7.67 -13.37 7.32
C MET A 340 -8.58 -12.16 7.42
N GLN A 341 -9.81 -12.24 6.91
CA GLN A 341 -10.79 -11.16 6.99
C GLN A 341 -11.21 -10.85 8.44
N ASP A 342 -11.49 -11.88 9.24
CA ASP A 342 -11.77 -11.73 10.68
C ASP A 342 -10.56 -11.14 11.44
N ALA A 343 -9.35 -11.63 11.17
CA ALA A 343 -8.14 -11.11 11.79
C ALA A 343 -7.88 -9.63 11.42
N LEU A 344 -8.20 -9.20 10.20
CA LEU A 344 -8.11 -7.79 9.81
C LEU A 344 -9.21 -6.91 10.45
N GLN A 345 -10.39 -7.45 10.71
CA GLN A 345 -11.40 -6.76 11.52
C GLN A 345 -10.93 -6.62 12.97
N ALA A 346 -10.28 -7.65 13.53
CA ALA A 346 -9.70 -7.63 14.87
C ALA A 346 -8.69 -6.49 15.07
N VAL A 347 -7.92 -6.15 14.03
CA VAL A 347 -7.00 -4.99 14.07
C VAL A 347 -7.73 -3.68 14.42
N VAL A 348 -9.00 -3.55 14.03
CA VAL A 348 -9.84 -2.37 14.29
C VAL A 348 -10.60 -2.50 15.60
N THR A 349 -11.08 -3.69 15.98
CA THR A 349 -11.92 -3.85 17.18
C THR A 349 -11.11 -3.99 18.47
N GLU A 350 -9.95 -4.63 18.41
CA GLU A 350 -9.10 -4.97 19.55
C GLU A 350 -7.63 -4.60 19.36
N GLY A 351 -7.23 -4.26 18.14
CA GLY A 351 -5.83 -4.12 17.76
C GLY A 351 -5.34 -2.71 17.48
N THR A 352 -4.29 -2.64 16.67
CA THR A 352 -3.50 -1.43 16.42
C THR A 352 -4.25 -0.30 15.72
N ALA A 353 -5.36 -0.56 15.02
CA ALA A 353 -6.17 0.45 14.35
C ALA A 353 -7.43 0.86 15.14
N ARG A 354 -7.55 0.44 16.40
CA ARG A 354 -8.75 0.75 17.21
C ARG A 354 -8.97 2.23 17.45
N TYR A 355 -7.91 2.97 17.75
CA TYR A 355 -7.97 4.40 18.06
C TYR A 355 -8.73 5.22 16.99
N PRO A 356 -8.32 5.22 15.71
CA PRO A 356 -8.96 6.06 14.69
C PRO A 356 -10.41 5.68 14.40
N PHE A 357 -10.81 4.42 14.60
CA PHE A 357 -12.16 3.94 14.26
C PHE A 357 -13.09 3.76 15.46
N THR A 358 -12.68 4.21 16.64
CA THR A 358 -13.55 4.16 17.83
C THR A 358 -14.85 4.92 17.57
N GLY A 359 -15.98 4.25 17.83
CA GLY A 359 -17.33 4.78 17.63
C GLY A 359 -17.76 4.88 16.16
N PHE A 360 -16.99 4.40 15.19
CA PHE A 360 -17.38 4.44 13.78
C PHE A 360 -18.47 3.39 13.50
N PRO A 361 -19.63 3.76 12.92
CA PRO A 361 -20.80 2.88 12.82
C PRO A 361 -20.72 1.83 11.70
N VAL A 362 -19.79 1.99 10.76
CA VAL A 362 -19.56 1.03 9.68
C VAL A 362 -18.38 0.14 10.07
N ALA A 363 -18.57 -1.18 10.04
CA ALA A 363 -17.48 -2.12 10.32
C ALA A 363 -16.32 -1.92 9.32
N VAL A 364 -15.12 -1.69 9.83
CA VAL A 364 -13.89 -1.54 9.03
C VAL A 364 -12.96 -2.69 9.35
N SER A 365 -12.28 -3.20 8.32
CA SER A 365 -11.13 -4.11 8.47
C SER A 365 -9.88 -3.38 8.01
N ALA A 366 -8.76 -3.53 8.73
CA ALA A 366 -7.57 -2.77 8.42
C ALA A 366 -6.28 -3.48 8.83
N LYS A 367 -5.15 -2.95 8.36
CA LYS A 367 -3.83 -3.24 8.89
C LYS A 367 -2.99 -1.98 8.93
N THR A 368 -2.39 -1.72 10.09
CA THR A 368 -1.35 -0.69 10.24
C THR A 368 0.01 -1.23 9.83
N GLY A 369 0.89 -0.34 9.38
CA GLY A 369 2.32 -0.59 9.23
C GLY A 369 3.15 0.60 9.71
N THR A 370 4.31 0.28 10.25
CA THR A 370 5.35 1.23 10.64
C THR A 370 6.64 0.70 10.03
N GLY A 371 7.02 1.20 8.85
CA GLY A 371 8.19 0.72 8.12
C GLY A 371 9.44 1.44 8.56
N GLU A 372 10.39 0.72 9.16
CA GLU A 372 11.66 1.31 9.58
C GLU A 372 12.50 1.68 8.36
N VAL A 373 13.16 2.83 8.45
CA VAL A 373 14.02 3.35 7.38
C VAL A 373 15.36 3.67 8.02
N PHE A 374 16.41 3.03 7.52
CA PHE A 374 17.78 3.32 7.96
C PHE A 374 18.40 4.41 7.08
N GLY A 375 19.29 5.20 7.68
CA GLY A 375 20.05 6.23 6.99
C GLY A 375 19.66 7.63 7.42
N LYS A 376 20.26 8.61 6.75
CA LYS A 376 20.13 10.03 7.10
C LYS A 376 19.41 10.81 6.02
N ASN A 377 18.71 11.85 6.44
CA ASN A 377 18.22 12.92 5.60
C ASN A 377 19.39 13.80 5.11
N LEU A 378 19.13 14.63 4.08
CA LEU A 378 20.12 15.59 3.54
C LEU A 378 20.64 16.58 4.60
N ASP A 379 19.82 16.89 5.60
CA ASP A 379 20.16 17.74 6.75
C ASP A 379 20.96 17.00 7.86
N GLY A 380 21.27 15.73 7.66
CA GLY A 380 22.03 14.90 8.62
C GLY A 380 21.21 14.26 9.73
N SER A 381 19.91 14.57 9.85
CA SER A 381 18.99 13.89 10.79
C SER A 381 18.74 12.43 10.40
N GLU A 382 18.45 11.57 11.36
CA GLU A 382 18.07 10.18 11.09
C GLU A 382 16.71 10.12 10.35
N LYS A 383 16.56 9.13 9.47
CA LYS A 383 15.27 8.85 8.82
C LYS A 383 14.26 8.32 9.83
N ASP A 384 13.00 8.74 9.67
CA ASP A 384 11.89 8.21 10.48
C ASP A 384 11.12 7.10 9.75
N THR A 385 10.32 6.38 10.52
CA THR A 385 9.42 5.33 10.09
C THR A 385 8.34 5.83 9.11
N THR A 386 8.01 4.98 8.14
CA THR A 386 6.90 5.19 7.21
C THR A 386 5.59 4.72 7.83
N SER A 387 4.62 5.63 7.91
CA SER A 387 3.25 5.36 8.36
C SER A 387 2.46 4.70 7.23
N TRP A 388 1.88 3.53 7.49
CA TRP A 388 0.96 2.85 6.58
C TRP A 388 -0.37 2.54 7.27
N LEU A 389 -1.48 2.75 6.56
CA LEU A 389 -2.76 2.15 6.86
C LEU A 389 -3.41 1.68 5.56
N VAL A 390 -3.77 0.39 5.51
CA VAL A 390 -4.60 -0.17 4.44
C VAL A 390 -5.86 -0.74 5.06
N SER A 391 -7.01 -0.48 4.46
CA SER A 391 -8.30 -0.85 5.02
C SER A 391 -9.35 -1.11 3.95
N TYR A 392 -10.42 -1.79 4.32
CA TYR A 392 -11.64 -1.88 3.52
C TYR A 392 -12.89 -1.81 4.40
N ALA A 393 -13.98 -1.34 3.80
CA ALA A 393 -15.27 -1.22 4.46
C ALA A 393 -16.45 -1.31 3.46
N PRO A 394 -17.64 -1.73 3.92
CA PRO A 394 -17.89 -2.42 5.20
C PRO A 394 -17.19 -3.79 5.29
N SER A 395 -16.89 -4.32 6.48
CA SER A 395 -16.20 -5.62 6.60
C SER A 395 -16.97 -6.81 6.01
N GLU A 396 -18.29 -6.88 6.20
CA GLU A 396 -19.11 -8.04 5.80
C GLU A 396 -19.48 -8.05 4.32
N LYS A 397 -19.66 -6.86 3.72
CA LYS A 397 -19.95 -6.68 2.29
C LYS A 397 -19.05 -5.59 1.74
N PRO A 398 -17.75 -5.87 1.58
CA PRO A 398 -16.78 -4.83 1.20
C PRO A 398 -17.11 -4.18 -0.13
N LYS A 399 -17.03 -2.85 -0.14
CA LYS A 399 -17.26 -2.03 -1.33
C LYS A 399 -16.04 -1.19 -1.67
N TYR A 400 -15.41 -0.61 -0.66
CA TYR A 400 -14.30 0.32 -0.85
C TYR A 400 -13.11 -0.12 -0.03
N ALA A 401 -11.94 -0.06 -0.64
CA ALA A 401 -10.66 -0.11 0.06
C ALA A 401 -10.05 1.29 0.07
N VAL A 402 -9.44 1.66 1.19
CA VAL A 402 -8.73 2.93 1.37
C VAL A 402 -7.34 2.63 1.90
N LEU A 403 -6.33 3.18 1.22
CA LEU A 403 -4.94 3.15 1.62
C LEU A 403 -4.46 4.57 1.81
N MET A 404 -3.69 4.79 2.87
CA MET A 404 -2.90 6.01 3.05
C MET A 404 -1.53 5.66 3.60
N MET A 405 -0.50 6.27 3.03
CA MET A 405 0.86 6.17 3.52
C MET A 405 1.53 7.54 3.61
N VAL A 406 2.39 7.71 4.61
CA VAL A 406 3.20 8.90 4.83
C VAL A 406 4.62 8.46 5.16
N SER A 407 5.56 8.75 4.26
CA SER A 407 7.01 8.58 4.46
C SER A 407 7.47 9.45 5.62
N GLN A 408 8.33 8.90 6.49
CA GLN A 408 8.78 9.58 7.71
C GLN A 408 7.61 10.18 8.49
N GLY A 409 6.53 9.41 8.62
CA GLY A 409 5.25 9.83 9.17
C GLY A 409 4.94 9.22 10.52
N GLY A 410 5.84 8.44 11.12
CA GLY A 410 5.57 7.74 12.37
C GLY A 410 4.66 6.53 12.15
N THR A 411 3.67 6.36 13.04
CA THR A 411 2.84 5.14 13.09
C THR A 411 1.52 5.29 12.32
N GLY A 412 1.19 4.25 11.55
CA GLY A 412 -0.05 4.12 10.76
C GLY A 412 -1.34 4.54 11.45
N SER A 413 -1.52 4.14 12.72
CA SER A 413 -2.75 4.42 13.47
C SER A 413 -2.92 5.89 13.87
N LEU A 414 -1.83 6.62 14.08
CA LEU A 414 -1.87 7.99 14.59
C LEU A 414 -1.83 9.00 13.44
N THR A 415 -0.98 8.73 12.46
CA THR A 415 -0.78 9.61 11.30
C THR A 415 -1.83 9.36 10.21
N SER A 416 -1.91 8.15 9.66
CA SER A 416 -2.82 7.84 8.55
C SER A 416 -4.24 7.52 9.01
N GLY A 417 -4.39 6.87 10.17
CA GLY A 417 -5.66 6.43 10.77
C GLY A 417 -6.79 7.47 10.75
N PRO A 418 -6.64 8.62 11.41
CA PRO A 418 -7.71 9.62 11.50
C PRO A 418 -8.14 10.17 10.13
N SER A 419 -7.19 10.31 9.22
CA SER A 419 -7.45 10.77 7.84
C SER A 419 -8.21 9.72 7.02
N VAL A 420 -7.88 8.44 7.17
CA VAL A 420 -8.65 7.35 6.53
C VAL A 420 -10.07 7.25 7.10
N ARG A 421 -10.26 7.43 8.41
CA ARG A 421 -11.59 7.53 9.03
C ARG A 421 -12.41 8.64 8.37
N LYS A 422 -11.83 9.83 8.16
CA LYS A 422 -12.49 10.98 7.51
C LYS A 422 -12.87 10.71 6.05
N ILE A 423 -12.06 9.94 5.32
CA ILE A 423 -12.42 9.48 3.97
C ILE A 423 -13.65 8.57 4.02
N TYR A 424 -13.69 7.60 4.94
CA TYR A 424 -14.88 6.76 5.11
C TYR A 424 -16.10 7.52 5.63
N GLU A 425 -15.92 8.55 6.46
CA GLU A 425 -17.01 9.43 6.88
C GLU A 425 -17.67 10.10 5.67
N ALA A 426 -16.88 10.60 4.71
CA ALA A 426 -17.43 11.14 3.46
C ALA A 426 -18.11 10.07 2.60
N ILE A 427 -17.48 8.90 2.43
CA ILE A 427 -18.04 7.80 1.64
C ILE A 427 -19.39 7.34 2.19
N PHE A 428 -19.52 7.17 3.51
CA PHE A 428 -20.72 6.60 4.13
C PHE A 428 -21.66 7.64 4.76
N GLY A 429 -21.35 8.93 4.66
CA GLY A 429 -22.16 10.00 5.25
C GLY A 429 -22.18 9.95 6.78
N VAL A 430 -21.06 9.58 7.40
CA VAL A 430 -20.98 9.44 8.86
C VAL A 430 -20.62 10.77 9.51
N THR A 431 -21.34 11.12 10.57
CA THR A 431 -21.00 12.21 11.48
C THR A 431 -20.95 11.67 12.91
N GLY A 432 -19.77 11.70 13.54
CA GLY A 432 -19.55 11.08 14.85
C GLY A 432 -19.76 9.56 14.78
N SER A 433 -20.81 9.07 15.44
CA SER A 433 -21.17 7.65 15.51
C SER A 433 -22.44 7.28 14.73
N LYS A 434 -22.97 8.19 13.90
CA LYS A 434 -24.20 7.98 13.14
C LYS A 434 -23.93 8.09 11.64
N ALA A 435 -24.46 7.15 10.86
CA ALA A 435 -24.46 7.20 9.41
C ALA A 435 -25.77 7.83 8.91
N ASP A 436 -25.66 8.85 8.07
CA ASP A 436 -26.77 9.46 7.34
C ASP A 436 -26.55 9.24 5.84
N PRO A 437 -27.33 8.35 5.20
CA PRO A 437 -27.22 8.09 3.77
C PRO A 437 -27.34 9.35 2.91
N LEU A 438 -28.06 10.38 3.34
CA LEU A 438 -28.20 11.63 2.57
C LEU A 438 -26.91 12.45 2.53
N ARG A 439 -26.00 12.24 3.48
CA ARG A 439 -24.68 12.88 3.52
C ARG A 439 -23.59 12.06 2.84
N SER A 440 -23.89 10.81 2.45
CA SER A 440 -22.95 9.96 1.72
C SER A 440 -22.60 10.59 0.37
N LEU A 441 -21.33 10.49 -0.02
CA LEU A 441 -20.92 10.78 -1.40
C LEU A 441 -21.58 9.82 -2.41
N PHE A 442 -21.94 8.62 -1.97
CA PHE A 442 -22.46 7.53 -2.79
C PHE A 442 -23.74 6.91 -2.19
N PRO A 443 -24.84 7.68 -2.03
CA PRO A 443 -26.07 7.22 -1.38
C PRO A 443 -26.70 6.02 -2.09
N SER A 444 -26.52 5.92 -3.41
CA SER A 444 -26.97 4.82 -4.25
C SER A 444 -25.81 3.98 -4.81
N GLY A 445 -24.62 4.10 -4.20
CA GLY A 445 -23.37 3.60 -4.76
C GLY A 445 -22.73 4.58 -5.75
N PRO A 446 -21.51 4.27 -6.25
CA PRO A 446 -20.84 5.08 -7.25
C PRO A 446 -21.69 5.12 -8.53
N PRO A 447 -21.66 6.21 -9.31
CA PRO A 447 -22.44 6.30 -10.54
C PRO A 447 -22.17 5.09 -11.42
N SER A 448 -23.20 4.35 -11.84
CA SER A 448 -23.09 3.14 -12.69
C SER A 448 -23.24 3.46 -14.18
N VAL A 449 -23.85 4.60 -14.51
CA VAL A 449 -24.10 5.05 -15.89
C VAL A 449 -22.96 5.96 -16.36
N ILE A 450 -22.53 5.78 -17.61
CA ILE A 450 -21.57 6.65 -18.29
C ILE A 450 -22.26 7.99 -18.60
N PRO A 451 -21.65 9.15 -18.27
CA PRO A 451 -22.24 10.45 -18.54
C PRO A 451 -22.47 10.66 -20.04
N ARG A 452 -23.50 11.46 -20.38
CA ARG A 452 -23.81 11.82 -21.77
C ARG A 452 -23.22 13.19 -22.08
N LEU A 453 -22.74 13.36 -23.31
CA LEU A 453 -22.40 14.69 -23.82
C LEU A 453 -23.62 15.27 -24.52
N THR A 454 -23.88 16.55 -24.32
CA THR A 454 -24.79 17.31 -25.17
C THR A 454 -24.16 17.52 -26.55
N THR A 455 -24.98 17.90 -27.53
CA THR A 455 -24.52 18.22 -28.88
C THR A 455 -23.56 19.42 -28.95
N ASP A 456 -23.56 20.29 -27.91
CA ASP A 456 -22.60 21.39 -27.75
C ASP A 456 -21.38 21.03 -26.88
N GLY A 457 -21.18 19.74 -26.58
CA GLY A 457 -19.99 19.23 -25.89
C GLY A 457 -20.01 19.36 -24.36
N ARG A 458 -21.12 19.81 -23.75
CA ARG A 458 -21.26 19.87 -22.28
C ARG A 458 -21.49 18.48 -21.71
N ILE A 459 -20.87 18.20 -20.56
CA ILE A 459 -21.07 16.95 -19.84
C ILE A 459 -22.36 17.04 -19.03
N LEU A 460 -23.35 16.21 -19.34
CA LEU A 460 -24.51 16.01 -18.47
C LEU A 460 -24.17 14.95 -17.42
N PRO A 461 -24.32 15.26 -16.12
CA PRO A 461 -24.13 14.25 -15.09
C PRO A 461 -25.15 13.11 -15.28
N PRO A 462 -24.81 11.87 -14.87
CA PRO A 462 -25.75 10.76 -14.89
C PRO A 462 -27.05 11.16 -14.18
N MET A 463 -28.17 11.13 -14.91
CA MET A 463 -29.47 11.54 -14.38
C MET A 463 -29.76 10.74 -13.11
N LYS A 464 -29.95 11.40 -11.96
CA LYS A 464 -30.47 10.72 -10.77
C LYS A 464 -31.82 10.12 -11.16
N LEU A 465 -31.97 8.80 -11.10
CA LEU A 465 -33.27 8.16 -11.16
C LEU A 465 -34.14 8.84 -10.09
N LYS A 466 -35.14 9.62 -10.50
CA LYS A 466 -36.17 10.09 -9.59
C LYS A 466 -36.80 8.84 -9.00
N SER A 467 -36.75 8.68 -7.69
CA SER A 467 -37.57 7.68 -7.00
C SER A 467 -39.00 7.93 -7.44
N SER A 468 -39.62 6.97 -8.10
CA SER A 468 -41.03 7.04 -8.42
C SER A 468 -41.80 7.16 -7.11
N ALA A 469 -42.23 8.38 -6.78
CA ALA A 469 -43.26 8.59 -5.78
C ALA A 469 -44.47 7.78 -6.25
N LYS A 470 -44.82 6.73 -5.49
CA LYS A 470 -46.13 6.11 -5.60
C LYS A 470 -47.15 7.19 -5.22
N ASN A 471 -47.76 7.81 -6.22
CA ASN A 471 -49.05 8.45 -6.04
C ASN A 471 -50.07 7.30 -5.90
N GLY A 472 -50.37 6.94 -4.65
CA GLY A 472 -51.61 6.22 -4.33
C GLY A 472 -52.69 7.27 -4.13
N GLY A 473 -53.59 7.36 -5.10
CA GLY A 473 -54.94 7.90 -4.91
C GLY A 473 -55.86 6.84 -4.33
#